data_AF-A0A7J6XUD2-F1
#
_entry.id   AF-A0A7J6XUD2-F1
#
_cell.length_a   1.000
_cell.length_b   1.000
_cell.length_c   1.000
_cell.angle_alpha   90.00
_cell.angle_beta   90.00
_cell.angle_gamma   90.00
#
_symmetry.space_group_name_H-M   'P 1'
#
loop_
_entity.id
_entity.type
_entity.pdbx_description
1 polymer ?
#
loop_
_entity_poly.entity_id
_entity_poly.type
_entity_poly.pdbx_seq_one_letter_code
_entity_poly.pdbx_strand_id
1 'polypeptide(L)'
;MGGKWTEAVGTLPGVWFKSRPRAPWDKSLRVGDLITATIEGKKLMLYTRQGHPFWGTEAKALYLWVTDNSRTFHLGPLSTDHAVDETLENALLYSDGALPLSRESIVGTRRGISLARLTEELKTIKSTLSTWARLDAFFSKSSIPTAGLVGFLSDTSSGGDTWIDEYRCVNATVTKAAKVKNGFKFTAPGSRAMWSMSRWGPNKQYGFVNHRFTLVATVTIHQVPKGSTPLLGAGLGDGAGKKIIGLSYGMNKKWEKVFNGTKTAPGSTWEPGREYQVALMLQDGNKGSVYVDGVIVGSPETIRTLETQGFEIPQFYVGSDEGGSGSDVTVTNVFLYDRPLSVGELKLVRKSDAKKGKGDGSMRGGVSRVLLLLLLLGLCGFSALYGA
;
A
#
# COMPACT_ATOMS: atom_id res chain seq x y z
N MET A 1 -16.56 16.37 26.58
CA MET A 1 -15.58 15.41 26.01
C MET A 1 -16.22 14.04 25.98
N GLY A 2 -16.21 13.32 24.85
CA GLY A 2 -16.78 11.96 24.77
C GLY A 2 -18.31 11.84 24.66
N GLY A 3 -19.04 12.92 24.36
CA GLY A 3 -20.51 12.90 24.28
C GLY A 3 -21.10 12.20 23.04
N LYS A 4 -20.27 11.99 22.00
CA LYS A 4 -20.58 11.18 20.82
C LYS A 4 -19.34 10.41 20.41
N TRP A 5 -19.52 9.14 20.08
CA TRP A 5 -18.48 8.25 19.59
C TRP A 5 -18.77 7.92 18.13
N THR A 6 -17.72 7.93 17.31
CA THR A 6 -17.80 7.52 15.91
C THR A 6 -16.63 6.61 15.65
N GLU A 7 -16.89 5.46 15.01
CA GLU A 7 -15.83 4.52 14.66
C GLU A 7 -14.83 5.22 13.72
N ALA A 8 -13.52 5.11 14.00
CA ALA A 8 -12.44 5.73 13.22
C ALA A 8 -12.15 4.91 11.94
N VAL A 9 -13.22 4.70 11.17
CA VAL A 9 -13.26 3.87 9.98
C VAL A 9 -12.28 4.40 8.94
N GLY A 10 -11.25 3.61 8.63
CA GLY A 10 -10.23 3.95 7.64
C GLY A 10 -9.19 4.99 8.08
N THR A 11 -9.13 5.36 9.37
CA THR A 11 -8.14 6.34 9.87
C THR A 11 -7.05 5.69 10.71
N LEU A 12 -7.39 4.58 11.40
CA LEU A 12 -6.43 3.75 12.13
C LEU A 12 -6.34 2.34 11.52
N PRO A 13 -5.82 2.20 10.29
CA PRO A 13 -5.62 0.90 9.69
C PRO A 13 -4.76 0.00 10.59
N GLY A 14 -5.22 -1.21 10.89
CA GLY A 14 -4.45 -2.20 11.64
C GLY A 14 -4.50 -2.08 13.17
N VAL A 15 -5.12 -1.04 13.74
CA VAL A 15 -5.40 -0.95 15.18
C VAL A 15 -6.62 -1.79 15.57
N TRP A 16 -7.59 -1.92 14.66
CA TRP A 16 -8.86 -2.62 14.91
C TRP A 16 -8.96 -3.90 14.08
N PHE A 17 -9.21 -5.03 14.75
CA PHE A 17 -9.56 -6.30 14.12
C PHE A 17 -11.04 -6.58 14.35
N LYS A 18 -11.85 -6.64 13.28
CA LYS A 18 -13.20 -7.22 13.35
C LYS A 18 -13.04 -8.74 13.52
N SER A 19 -13.33 -9.26 14.71
CA SER A 19 -13.38 -10.70 14.97
C SER A 19 -14.41 -11.35 14.04
N ARG A 20 -14.02 -12.40 13.31
CA ARG A 20 -15.00 -13.21 12.58
C ARG A 20 -15.98 -13.84 13.59
N PRO A 21 -17.29 -13.94 13.28
CA PRO A 21 -18.32 -14.45 14.22
C PRO A 21 -18.14 -15.89 14.71
N ARG A 22 -17.09 -16.62 14.27
CA ARG A 22 -16.81 -18.02 14.61
C ARG A 22 -15.36 -18.32 14.97
N ALA A 23 -14.49 -17.32 15.05
CA ALA A 23 -13.13 -17.53 15.55
C ALA A 23 -13.13 -17.38 17.08
N PRO A 24 -12.44 -18.25 17.84
CA PRO A 24 -12.23 -18.03 19.27
C PRO A 24 -11.64 -16.63 19.50
N TRP A 25 -11.91 -16.06 20.67
CA TRP A 25 -11.29 -14.81 21.11
C TRP A 25 -9.79 -15.04 21.26
N ASP A 26 -9.05 -14.90 20.16
CA ASP A 26 -7.62 -15.14 20.16
C ASP A 26 -6.93 -13.97 20.87
N LYS A 27 -6.50 -14.24 22.11
CA LYS A 27 -5.82 -13.26 22.98
C LYS A 27 -4.51 -12.74 22.36
N SER A 28 -3.94 -13.43 21.36
CA SER A 28 -2.72 -13.04 20.64
C SER A 28 -2.88 -11.80 19.75
N LEU A 29 -4.12 -11.35 19.49
CA LEU A 29 -4.40 -10.26 18.54
C LEU A 29 -4.48 -8.87 19.18
N ARG A 30 -4.23 -8.74 20.49
CA ARG A 30 -4.35 -7.47 21.23
C ARG A 30 -3.30 -6.47 20.74
N VAL A 31 -3.76 -5.24 20.50
CA VAL A 31 -2.87 -4.08 20.58
C VAL A 31 -2.40 -4.02 22.03
N GLY A 32 -1.09 -4.00 22.25
CA GLY A 32 -0.50 -3.79 23.55
C GLY A 32 -0.59 -2.30 23.89
N ASP A 33 0.56 -1.68 24.15
CA ASP A 33 0.60 -0.25 24.40
C ASP A 33 0.46 0.59 23.12
N LEU A 34 -0.13 1.78 23.28
CA LEU A 34 -0.34 2.80 22.24
C LEU A 34 0.02 4.17 22.80
N ILE A 35 1.01 4.81 22.18
CA ILE A 35 1.44 6.17 22.54
C ILE A 35 1.40 7.09 21.33
N THR A 36 1.34 8.39 21.60
CA THR A 36 1.62 9.42 20.60
C THR A 36 2.97 10.06 20.90
N ALA A 37 3.81 10.22 19.89
CA ALA A 37 5.13 10.83 20.02
C ALA A 37 5.40 11.82 18.89
N THR A 38 6.25 12.82 19.16
CA THR A 38 6.77 13.71 18.12
C THR A 38 8.22 13.33 17.85
N ILE A 39 8.48 12.74 16.69
CA ILE A 39 9.81 12.26 16.27
C ILE A 39 10.16 12.97 14.97
N GLU A 40 11.36 13.58 14.90
CA GLU A 40 11.79 14.40 13.74
C GLU A 40 10.76 15.48 13.35
N GLY A 41 10.11 16.10 14.35
CA GLY A 41 9.09 17.14 14.14
C GLY A 41 7.74 16.62 13.62
N LYS A 42 7.58 15.31 13.42
CA LYS A 42 6.32 14.70 12.97
C LYS A 42 5.58 14.03 14.13
N LYS A 43 4.29 14.33 14.26
CA LYS A 43 3.41 13.67 15.22
C LYS A 43 3.02 12.30 14.70
N LEU A 44 3.28 11.26 15.50
CA LEU A 44 3.07 9.87 15.16
C LEU A 44 2.29 9.17 16.26
N MET A 45 1.67 8.06 15.88
CA MET A 45 1.17 7.06 16.81
C MET A 45 2.04 5.82 16.69
N LEU A 46 2.52 5.34 17.84
CA LEU A 46 3.31 4.12 17.96
C LEU A 46 2.50 3.13 18.77
N TYR A 47 2.39 1.90 18.29
CA TYR A 47 1.71 0.87 19.04
C TYR A 47 2.41 -0.47 18.89
N THR A 48 2.31 -1.30 19.91
CA THR A 48 2.88 -2.64 19.89
C THR A 48 1.80 -3.67 19.60
N ARG A 49 2.18 -4.74 18.92
CA ARG A 49 1.24 -5.83 18.60
C ARG A 49 1.96 -7.15 18.53
N GLN A 50 1.40 -8.17 19.18
CA GLN A 50 1.89 -9.54 19.02
C GLN A 50 1.51 -10.09 17.65
N GLY A 51 2.34 -11.02 17.19
CA GLY A 51 2.13 -11.71 15.95
C GLY A 51 1.04 -12.74 15.97
N HIS A 52 0.71 -13.20 14.78
CA HIS A 52 -0.25 -14.28 14.61
C HIS A 52 0.51 -15.57 14.28
N PRO A 53 0.03 -16.75 14.72
CA PRO A 53 0.58 -18.07 14.35
C PRO A 53 0.64 -18.39 12.85
N PHE A 54 0.08 -17.54 11.98
CA PHE A 54 0.25 -17.69 10.52
C PHE A 54 1.51 -16.98 9.98
N TRP A 55 2.27 -16.27 10.83
CA TRP A 55 3.58 -15.69 10.49
C TRP A 55 4.74 -16.71 10.48
N GLY A 56 4.43 -18.00 10.71
CA GLY A 56 5.42 -19.06 10.90
C GLY A 56 5.41 -19.58 12.35
N THR A 57 6.48 -20.27 12.76
CA THR A 57 6.66 -20.83 14.11
C THR A 57 6.70 -19.79 15.24
N GLU A 58 6.76 -18.49 14.92
CA GLU A 58 6.92 -17.36 15.86
C GLU A 58 5.60 -16.62 16.16
N ALA A 59 4.52 -17.37 16.38
CA ALA A 59 3.18 -16.89 16.70
C ALA A 59 3.08 -15.85 17.84
N LYS A 60 4.14 -15.68 18.65
CA LYS A 60 4.18 -14.82 19.84
C LYS A 60 5.12 -13.61 19.70
N ALA A 61 5.75 -13.41 18.55
CA ALA A 61 6.72 -12.34 18.39
C ALA A 61 6.05 -10.95 18.42
N LEU A 62 6.67 -9.97 19.11
CA LEU A 62 6.13 -8.61 19.25
C LEU A 62 6.68 -7.71 18.15
N TYR A 63 5.81 -6.87 17.57
CA TYR A 63 6.16 -5.91 16.54
C TYR A 63 5.78 -4.50 16.99
N LEU A 64 6.60 -3.53 16.61
CA LEU A 64 6.33 -2.11 16.78
C LEU A 64 5.75 -1.56 15.49
N TRP A 65 4.60 -0.93 15.58
CA TRP A 65 3.92 -0.27 14.49
C TRP A 65 4.04 1.24 14.63
N VAL A 66 4.23 1.92 13.50
CA VAL A 66 4.39 3.37 13.44
C VAL A 66 3.51 3.91 12.34
N THR A 67 2.68 4.88 12.68
CA THR A 67 1.75 5.51 11.73
C THR A 67 1.64 7.02 11.94
N ASP A 68 1.44 7.74 10.84
CA ASP A 68 1.11 9.16 10.85
C ASP A 68 -0.38 9.41 10.57
N ASN A 69 -1.24 8.40 10.78
CA ASN A 69 -2.67 8.41 10.48
C ASN A 69 -3.00 8.29 8.98
N SER A 70 -1.99 8.07 8.13
CA SER A 70 -2.14 7.71 6.71
C SER A 70 -1.24 6.52 6.38
N ARG A 71 0.08 6.72 6.45
CA ARG A 71 1.12 5.73 6.18
C ARG A 71 1.39 4.92 7.44
N THR A 72 1.63 3.63 7.27
CA THR A 72 1.87 2.71 8.38
C THR A 72 2.95 1.71 8.01
N PHE A 73 3.96 1.56 8.86
CA PHE A 73 4.98 0.51 8.74
C PHE A 73 5.18 -0.18 10.09
N HIS A 74 5.85 -1.33 10.06
CA HIS A 74 6.16 -2.10 11.26
C HIS A 74 7.64 -2.47 11.32
N LEU A 75 8.13 -2.65 12.53
CA LEU A 75 9.47 -3.10 12.87
C LEU A 75 9.36 -4.33 13.76
N GLY A 76 10.20 -5.31 13.51
CA GLY A 76 10.28 -6.52 14.31
C GLY A 76 10.60 -7.76 13.47
N PRO A 77 10.62 -8.94 14.11
CA PRO A 77 10.27 -9.15 15.51
C PRO A 77 11.23 -8.43 16.47
N LEU A 78 10.70 -7.76 17.50
CA LEU A 78 11.51 -7.11 18.51
C LEU A 78 12.23 -8.20 19.31
N SER A 79 13.56 -8.25 19.21
CA SER A 79 14.33 -9.35 19.79
C SER A 79 14.17 -9.37 21.31
N THR A 80 13.89 -10.56 21.83
CA THR A 80 13.93 -10.85 23.26
C THR A 80 14.46 -12.26 23.44
N ASP A 81 15.52 -12.42 24.24
CA ASP A 81 16.29 -13.67 24.45
C ASP A 81 15.52 -14.86 25.04
N HIS A 82 14.20 -14.76 25.23
CA HIS A 82 13.41 -15.79 25.92
C HIS A 82 12.22 -16.25 25.07
N ALA A 83 12.44 -17.36 24.36
CA ALA A 83 11.48 -18.05 23.51
C ALA A 83 10.43 -18.89 24.26
N VAL A 84 10.32 -18.78 25.59
CA VAL A 84 9.51 -19.71 26.42
C VAL A 84 8.41 -19.02 27.24
N ASP A 85 8.37 -17.69 27.31
CA ASP A 85 7.49 -17.00 28.26
C ASP A 85 6.16 -16.56 27.65
N GLU A 86 5.07 -16.71 28.43
CA GLU A 86 3.84 -15.97 28.19
C GLU A 86 4.10 -14.49 28.49
N THR A 87 4.27 -13.69 27.44
CA THR A 87 4.29 -12.23 27.54
C THR A 87 2.86 -11.74 27.76
N LEU A 88 2.59 -11.17 28.94
CA LEU A 88 1.26 -10.71 29.31
C LEU A 88 1.00 -9.26 28.90
N GLU A 89 1.95 -8.37 29.20
CA GLU A 89 1.77 -6.92 29.06
C GLU A 89 3.07 -6.25 28.61
N ASN A 90 2.94 -5.11 27.92
CA ASN A 90 4.04 -4.25 27.53
C ASN A 90 3.70 -2.77 27.74
N ALA A 91 4.71 -1.95 27.94
CA ALA A 91 4.56 -0.49 27.99
C ALA A 91 5.71 0.16 27.21
N LEU A 92 5.34 1.03 26.28
CA LEU A 92 6.20 1.76 25.38
C LEU A 92 6.26 3.21 25.86
N LEU A 93 7.46 3.77 25.96
CA LEU A 93 7.63 5.17 26.32
C LEU A 93 8.55 5.83 25.32
N TYR A 94 8.22 7.05 24.93
CA TYR A 94 9.13 7.94 24.22
C TYR A 94 9.46 9.14 25.10
N SER A 95 10.70 9.22 25.59
CA SER A 95 11.18 10.32 26.43
C SER A 95 12.62 10.63 26.08
N ASP A 96 12.97 11.92 26.07
CA ASP A 96 14.34 12.41 25.90
C ASP A 96 15.08 11.82 24.69
N GLY A 97 14.33 11.59 23.60
CA GLY A 97 14.88 11.01 22.37
C GLY A 97 15.21 9.51 22.45
N ALA A 98 14.77 8.82 23.50
CA ALA A 98 14.87 7.37 23.66
C ALA A 98 13.50 6.70 23.55
N LEU A 99 13.49 5.45 23.09
CA LEU A 99 12.30 4.61 22.97
C LEU A 99 12.45 3.31 23.79
N PRO A 100 12.36 3.37 25.13
CA PRO A 100 12.31 2.17 25.96
C PRO A 100 10.99 1.40 25.80
N LEU A 101 11.09 0.07 25.86
CA LEU A 101 9.98 -0.86 25.93
C LEU A 101 10.15 -1.73 27.18
N SER A 102 9.21 -1.63 28.12
CA SER A 102 9.12 -2.57 29.24
C SER A 102 8.18 -3.71 28.90
N ARG A 103 8.53 -4.92 29.30
CA ARG A 103 7.71 -6.12 29.09
C ARG A 103 7.68 -6.97 30.34
N GLU A 104 6.50 -7.44 30.67
CA GLU A 104 6.31 -8.41 31.73
C GLU A 104 6.33 -9.84 31.19
N SER A 105 7.06 -10.72 31.87
CA SER A 105 7.14 -12.15 31.55
C SER A 105 6.92 -13.02 32.79
N ILE A 106 6.41 -14.24 32.56
CA ILE A 106 6.21 -15.25 33.60
C ILE A 106 6.96 -16.52 33.22
N VAL A 107 7.83 -16.97 34.13
CA VAL A 107 8.53 -18.27 34.05
C VAL A 107 8.08 -19.13 35.23
N GLY A 108 7.24 -20.13 34.98
CA GLY A 108 6.66 -20.95 36.06
C GLY A 108 5.78 -20.10 37.00
N THR A 109 6.24 -19.89 38.23
CA THR A 109 5.57 -19.02 39.22
C THR A 109 6.24 -17.65 39.40
N ARG A 110 7.34 -17.38 38.68
CA ARG A 110 8.10 -16.13 38.81
C ARG A 110 7.64 -15.11 37.79
N ARG A 111 7.46 -13.87 38.24
CA ARG A 111 7.13 -12.71 37.40
C ARG A 111 8.36 -11.81 37.29
N GLY A 112 8.72 -11.42 36.08
CA GLY A 112 9.83 -10.52 35.79
C GLY A 112 9.41 -9.36 34.89
N ILE A 113 10.06 -8.21 35.04
CA ILE A 113 9.94 -7.10 34.10
C ILE A 113 11.29 -6.91 33.42
N SER A 114 11.28 -6.97 32.10
CA SER A 114 12.43 -6.67 31.25
C SER A 114 12.29 -5.26 30.67
N LEU A 115 13.42 -4.58 30.46
CA LEU A 115 13.48 -3.27 29.83
C LEU A 115 14.42 -3.33 28.63
N ALA A 116 13.88 -3.17 27.43
CA ALA A 116 14.62 -3.10 26.19
C ALA A 116 14.76 -1.65 25.71
N ARG A 117 15.93 -1.30 25.16
CA ARG A 117 16.16 -0.02 24.50
C ARG A 117 16.04 -0.22 22.99
N LEU A 118 15.01 0.33 22.38
CA LEU A 118 14.73 0.17 20.95
C LEU A 118 15.56 1.16 20.09
N THR A 119 16.88 1.15 20.26
CA THR A 119 17.78 2.14 19.66
C THR A 119 17.86 1.99 18.14
N GLU A 120 18.00 0.77 17.64
CA GLU A 120 18.08 0.50 16.19
C GLU A 120 16.72 0.66 15.51
N GLU A 121 15.63 0.30 16.20
CA GLU A 121 14.28 0.56 15.73
C GLU A 121 14.03 2.06 15.65
N LEU A 122 14.37 2.84 16.68
CA LEU A 122 14.22 4.29 16.65
C LEU A 122 15.04 4.94 15.53
N LYS A 123 16.25 4.46 15.27
CA LYS A 123 17.07 4.89 14.13
C LYS A 123 16.39 4.58 12.79
N THR A 124 15.79 3.41 12.68
CA THR A 124 15.01 3.01 11.49
C THR A 124 13.78 3.90 11.32
N ILE A 125 13.05 4.20 12.40
CA ILE A 125 11.93 5.15 12.39
C ILE A 125 12.39 6.50 11.84
N LYS A 126 13.44 7.08 12.40
CA LYS A 126 13.97 8.38 11.94
C LYS A 126 14.36 8.36 10.45
N SER A 127 14.99 7.28 9.98
CA SER A 127 15.34 7.10 8.57
C SER A 127 14.11 7.06 7.65
N THR A 128 13.09 6.30 8.04
CA THR A 128 11.81 6.22 7.30
C THR A 128 11.10 7.57 7.26
N LEU A 129 11.05 8.30 8.38
CA LEU A 129 10.45 9.64 8.45
C LEU A 129 11.18 10.65 7.56
N SER A 130 12.51 10.60 7.52
CA SER A 130 13.32 11.42 6.61
C SER A 130 13.01 11.12 5.14
N THR A 131 12.85 9.84 4.80
CA THR A 131 12.42 9.40 3.46
C THR A 131 11.04 9.97 3.11
N TRP A 132 10.07 9.88 4.04
CA TRP A 132 8.73 10.44 3.84
C TRP A 132 8.76 11.94 3.60
N ALA A 133 9.45 12.70 4.45
CA ALA A 133 9.56 14.15 4.33
C ALA A 133 10.18 14.57 2.99
N ARG A 134 11.20 13.83 2.53
CA ARG A 134 11.89 14.08 1.26
C ARG A 134 10.97 13.83 0.05
N LEU A 135 10.23 12.73 0.06
CA LEU A 135 9.27 12.41 -1.00
C LEU A 135 8.12 13.42 -1.03
N ASP A 136 7.57 13.76 0.14
CA ASP A 136 6.49 14.75 0.24
C ASP A 136 6.96 16.13 -0.27
N ALA A 137 8.17 16.56 0.08
CA ALA A 137 8.75 17.80 -0.44
C ALA A 137 8.96 17.75 -1.95
N PHE A 138 9.39 16.61 -2.50
CA PHE A 138 9.56 16.41 -3.95
C PHE A 138 8.23 16.50 -4.70
N PHE A 139 7.20 15.83 -4.20
CA PHE A 139 5.86 15.87 -4.79
C PHE A 139 5.23 17.25 -4.68
N SER A 140 5.37 17.91 -3.53
CA SER A 140 4.87 19.28 -3.33
C SER A 140 5.50 20.28 -4.30
N LYS A 141 6.83 20.18 -4.55
CA LYS A 141 7.53 20.98 -5.57
C LYS A 141 7.00 20.74 -7.00
N SER A 142 6.48 19.55 -7.26
CA SER A 142 5.87 19.16 -8.54
C SER A 142 4.35 19.39 -8.57
N SER A 143 3.79 20.03 -7.53
CA SER A 143 2.36 20.24 -7.34
C SER A 143 1.53 18.95 -7.27
N ILE A 144 2.16 17.80 -7.02
CA ILE A 144 1.46 16.54 -6.78
C ILE A 144 0.89 16.60 -5.34
N PRO A 145 -0.40 16.30 -5.13
CA PRO A 145 -0.98 16.29 -3.80
C PRO A 145 -0.30 15.24 -2.92
N THR A 146 0.15 15.63 -1.73
CA THR A 146 0.73 14.71 -0.73
C THR A 146 -0.24 14.39 0.41
N ALA A 147 -1.28 15.22 0.58
CA ALA A 147 -2.34 14.97 1.55
C ALA A 147 -3.04 13.65 1.20
N GLY A 148 -3.00 12.70 2.13
CA GLY A 148 -3.58 11.37 1.98
C GLY A 148 -2.80 10.41 1.08
N LEU A 149 -1.59 10.77 0.62
CA LEU A 149 -0.74 9.88 -0.17
C LEU A 149 -0.09 8.84 0.76
N VAL A 150 -0.40 7.56 0.56
CA VAL A 150 0.04 6.47 1.45
C VAL A 150 1.11 5.56 0.85
N GLY A 151 1.20 5.50 -0.48
CA GLY A 151 2.08 4.56 -1.15
C GLY A 151 2.39 5.00 -2.57
N PHE A 152 3.59 4.69 -3.03
CA PHE A 152 4.04 5.01 -4.36
C PHE A 152 4.95 3.91 -4.91
N LEU A 153 4.53 3.25 -5.99
CA LEU A 153 5.35 2.27 -6.71
C LEU A 153 5.93 2.91 -7.97
N SER A 154 7.26 2.95 -8.09
CA SER A 154 7.93 3.59 -9.23
C SER A 154 9.20 2.85 -9.68
N ASP A 155 10.38 3.42 -9.47
CA ASP A 155 11.62 2.90 -10.02
C ASP A 155 12.18 1.71 -9.21
N THR A 156 11.97 1.69 -7.90
CA THR A 156 12.66 0.75 -7.00
C THR A 156 12.09 -0.68 -7.07
N SER A 157 12.96 -1.67 -7.24
CA SER A 157 12.59 -3.10 -7.21
C SER A 157 13.70 -3.96 -6.60
N SER A 158 13.32 -5.10 -6.04
CA SER A 158 14.24 -6.12 -5.54
C SER A 158 13.90 -7.49 -6.13
N GLY A 159 14.90 -8.36 -6.30
CA GLY A 159 14.71 -9.77 -6.69
C GLY A 159 14.07 -10.03 -8.06
N GLY A 160 13.70 -8.99 -8.82
CA GLY A 160 12.91 -9.11 -10.04
C GLY A 160 11.42 -9.40 -9.81
N ASP A 161 11.03 -9.70 -8.58
CA ASP A 161 9.69 -10.12 -8.16
C ASP A 161 9.05 -9.17 -7.14
N THR A 162 9.76 -8.11 -6.72
CA THR A 162 9.28 -7.17 -5.72
C THR A 162 9.34 -5.75 -6.27
N TRP A 163 8.20 -5.08 -6.35
CA TRP A 163 8.08 -3.65 -6.62
C TRP A 163 8.00 -2.91 -5.29
N ILE A 164 9.04 -2.15 -4.97
CA ILE A 164 9.19 -1.52 -3.66
C ILE A 164 8.35 -0.26 -3.60
N ASP A 165 7.62 -0.10 -2.50
CA ASP A 165 6.98 1.17 -2.16
C ASP A 165 8.02 2.17 -1.70
N GLU A 166 8.07 3.31 -2.36
CA GLU A 166 9.02 4.38 -2.09
C GLU A 166 8.83 4.95 -0.67
N TYR A 167 7.61 4.89 -0.12
CA TYR A 167 7.34 5.22 1.29
C TYR A 167 7.70 4.08 2.28
N ARG A 168 8.21 2.94 1.80
CA ARG A 168 8.68 1.80 2.61
C ARG A 168 7.61 1.20 3.54
N CYS A 169 6.34 1.30 3.17
CA CYS A 169 5.23 0.78 3.97
C CYS A 169 4.80 -0.61 3.46
N VAL A 170 4.36 -0.70 2.21
CA VAL A 170 3.82 -1.94 1.63
C VAL A 170 4.33 -2.15 0.21
N ASN A 171 5.13 -3.18 -0.01
CA ASN A 171 5.61 -3.55 -1.35
C ASN A 171 4.53 -4.30 -2.15
N ALA A 172 4.68 -4.32 -3.48
CA ALA A 172 3.90 -5.18 -4.37
C ALA A 172 4.74 -6.35 -4.89
N THR A 173 4.09 -7.50 -5.04
CA THR A 173 4.71 -8.69 -5.64
C THR A 173 4.45 -8.67 -7.15
N VAL A 174 5.48 -8.94 -7.93
CA VAL A 174 5.48 -8.94 -9.39
C VAL A 174 5.70 -10.35 -9.88
N THR A 175 4.93 -10.77 -10.87
CA THR A 175 5.03 -12.10 -11.48
C THR A 175 5.16 -11.95 -12.99
N LYS A 176 6.18 -12.58 -13.57
CA LYS A 176 6.40 -12.68 -15.04
C LYS A 176 6.37 -11.32 -15.77
N ALA A 177 6.96 -10.27 -15.18
CA ALA A 177 7.04 -8.95 -15.79
C ALA A 177 8.48 -8.46 -15.92
N ALA A 178 8.77 -7.70 -16.96
CA ALA A 178 10.08 -7.11 -17.20
C ALA A 178 10.17 -5.74 -16.53
N LYS A 179 11.25 -5.46 -15.79
CA LYS A 179 11.48 -4.13 -15.21
C LYS A 179 11.68 -3.10 -16.32
N VAL A 180 11.02 -1.95 -16.18
CA VAL A 180 11.25 -0.77 -17.02
C VAL A 180 11.45 0.46 -16.14
N LYS A 181 11.75 1.60 -16.75
CA LYS A 181 11.85 2.86 -16.03
C LYS A 181 10.49 3.25 -15.43
N ASN A 182 10.49 3.52 -14.14
CA ASN A 182 9.38 3.86 -13.24
C ASN A 182 8.30 2.78 -13.10
N GLY A 183 8.58 1.53 -13.51
CA GLY A 183 7.63 0.43 -13.30
C GLY A 183 7.97 -0.86 -14.03
N PHE A 184 6.95 -1.52 -14.58
CA PHE A 184 7.08 -2.86 -15.19
C PHE A 184 6.30 -2.97 -16.51
N LYS A 185 6.82 -3.80 -17.41
CA LYS A 185 6.14 -4.25 -18.62
C LYS A 185 5.66 -5.68 -18.43
N PHE A 186 4.35 -5.86 -18.59
CA PHE A 186 3.64 -7.12 -18.55
C PHE A 186 3.45 -7.56 -20.00
N THR A 187 3.73 -8.83 -20.30
CA THR A 187 3.59 -9.41 -21.67
C THR A 187 3.15 -10.87 -21.62
N ALA A 188 3.65 -11.64 -20.65
CA ALA A 188 3.36 -13.06 -20.53
C ALA A 188 1.94 -13.33 -19.99
N PRO A 189 1.31 -14.46 -20.36
CA PRO A 189 0.12 -14.96 -19.69
C PRO A 189 0.31 -15.10 -18.18
N GLY A 190 -0.62 -14.54 -17.41
CA GLY A 190 -0.54 -14.48 -15.94
C GLY A 190 0.50 -13.50 -15.40
N SER A 191 1.05 -12.62 -16.25
CA SER A 191 1.89 -11.51 -15.77
C SER A 191 1.03 -10.48 -15.05
N ARG A 192 1.44 -10.13 -13.82
CA ARG A 192 0.71 -9.22 -12.94
C ARG A 192 1.61 -8.63 -11.87
N ALA A 193 1.20 -7.50 -11.32
CA ALA A 193 1.66 -7.03 -10.04
C ALA A 193 0.48 -7.01 -9.06
N MET A 194 0.74 -7.45 -7.84
CA MET A 194 -0.24 -7.54 -6.76
C MET A 194 0.22 -6.66 -5.61
N TRP A 195 -0.53 -5.61 -5.33
CA TRP A 195 -0.27 -4.73 -4.21
C TRP A 195 -1.20 -5.10 -3.06
N SER A 196 -0.66 -5.87 -2.11
CA SER A 196 -1.43 -6.52 -1.05
C SER A 196 -1.84 -5.52 0.03
N MET A 197 -3.16 -5.31 0.17
CA MET A 197 -3.76 -4.46 1.20
C MET A 197 -4.13 -5.28 2.44
N SER A 198 -4.54 -6.54 2.21
CA SER A 198 -4.94 -7.51 3.23
C SER A 198 -5.13 -8.92 2.64
N ARG A 199 -4.08 -9.68 2.32
CA ARG A 199 -4.30 -11.10 2.00
C ARG A 199 -3.43 -12.04 2.84
N TRP A 200 -4.12 -12.86 3.64
CA TRP A 200 -3.63 -13.96 4.47
C TRP A 200 -2.40 -13.63 5.33
N GLY A 201 -2.52 -12.54 6.09
CA GLY A 201 -1.67 -12.22 7.23
C GLY A 201 -2.38 -11.19 8.11
N PRO A 202 -2.15 -11.15 9.44
CA PRO A 202 -2.80 -10.25 10.41
C PRO A 202 -2.55 -8.74 10.18
N ASN A 203 -1.85 -8.37 9.12
CA ASN A 203 -1.48 -6.99 8.77
C ASN A 203 -2.49 -6.40 7.79
N LYS A 204 -3.67 -6.03 8.30
CA LYS A 204 -4.62 -5.15 7.60
C LYS A 204 -4.09 -3.72 7.63
N GLN A 205 -2.97 -3.48 6.96
CA GLN A 205 -2.28 -2.19 7.04
C GLN A 205 -3.07 -1.06 6.41
N TYR A 206 -4.00 -1.34 5.51
CA TYR A 206 -4.76 -0.31 4.79
C TYR A 206 -6.26 -0.60 4.77
N GLY A 207 -6.88 -0.80 5.94
CA GLY A 207 -8.34 -0.99 6.04
C GLY A 207 -9.19 0.15 5.45
N PHE A 208 -8.61 1.33 5.26
CA PHE A 208 -9.25 2.47 4.61
C PHE A 208 -9.73 2.16 3.19
N VAL A 209 -9.06 1.25 2.47
CA VAL A 209 -9.40 0.94 1.08
C VAL A 209 -10.80 0.36 0.95
N ASN A 210 -11.37 -0.19 2.03
CA ASN A 210 -12.74 -0.70 2.05
C ASN A 210 -13.80 0.41 2.03
N HIS A 211 -13.41 1.65 2.34
CA HIS A 211 -14.30 2.80 2.50
C HIS A 211 -14.00 3.89 1.50
N ARG A 212 -12.71 4.20 1.30
CA ARG A 212 -12.30 5.28 0.42
C ARG A 212 -10.89 5.05 -0.07
N PHE A 213 -10.63 5.29 -1.34
CA PHE A 213 -9.27 5.38 -1.87
C PHE A 213 -9.26 6.04 -3.24
N THR A 214 -8.07 6.48 -3.65
CA THR A 214 -7.76 6.75 -5.07
C THR A 214 -6.50 5.98 -5.45
N LEU A 215 -6.59 5.12 -6.48
CA LEU A 215 -5.45 4.43 -7.07
C LEU A 215 -5.21 5.04 -8.45
N VAL A 216 -4.04 5.65 -8.66
CA VAL A 216 -3.66 6.27 -9.94
C VAL A 216 -2.47 5.54 -10.52
N ALA A 217 -2.48 5.25 -11.82
CA ALA A 217 -1.35 4.66 -12.52
C ALA A 217 -1.19 5.26 -13.91
N THR A 218 0.05 5.32 -14.38
CA THR A 218 0.36 5.66 -15.77
C THR A 218 0.52 4.36 -16.56
N VAL A 219 -0.22 4.24 -17.67
CA VAL A 219 -0.34 2.99 -18.43
C VAL A 219 -0.13 3.24 -19.92
N THR A 220 0.55 2.30 -20.58
CA THR A 220 0.71 2.26 -22.04
C THR A 220 0.32 0.88 -22.51
N ILE A 221 -0.68 0.80 -23.40
CA ILE A 221 -1.10 -0.46 -24.03
C ILE A 221 -0.35 -0.58 -25.35
N HIS A 222 0.45 -1.63 -25.55
CA HIS A 222 1.29 -1.74 -26.74
C HIS A 222 0.62 -2.45 -27.91
N GLN A 223 -0.29 -3.39 -27.60
CA GLN A 223 -0.96 -4.21 -28.61
C GLN A 223 -2.45 -4.40 -28.30
N VAL A 224 -3.23 -4.66 -29.37
CA VAL A 224 -4.64 -5.02 -29.25
C VAL A 224 -4.75 -6.40 -28.60
N PRO A 225 -5.50 -6.53 -27.50
CA PRO A 225 -5.61 -7.81 -26.81
C PRO A 225 -6.49 -8.77 -27.63
N LYS A 226 -6.31 -10.07 -27.42
CA LYS A 226 -7.13 -11.12 -28.05
C LYS A 226 -8.57 -11.19 -27.49
N GLY A 227 -8.82 -10.52 -26.37
CA GLY A 227 -10.11 -10.43 -25.71
C GLY A 227 -10.10 -9.37 -24.61
N SER A 228 -11.21 -9.23 -23.89
CA SER A 228 -11.31 -8.33 -22.74
C SER A 228 -10.23 -8.63 -21.70
N THR A 229 -9.30 -7.69 -21.51
CA THR A 229 -8.11 -7.88 -20.66
C THR A 229 -8.14 -6.94 -19.46
N PRO A 230 -7.93 -7.43 -18.22
CA PRO A 230 -7.77 -6.57 -17.05
C PRO A 230 -6.52 -5.70 -17.14
N LEU A 231 -6.63 -4.45 -16.68
CA LEU A 231 -5.52 -3.50 -16.63
C LEU A 231 -5.15 -3.12 -15.21
N LEU A 232 -6.14 -2.63 -14.45
CA LEU A 232 -5.98 -2.15 -13.08
C LEU A 232 -7.26 -2.42 -12.30
N GLY A 233 -7.18 -2.83 -11.03
CA GLY A 233 -8.39 -3.00 -10.23
C GLY A 233 -8.17 -3.36 -8.77
N ALA A 234 -9.28 -3.35 -8.02
CA ALA A 234 -9.39 -3.85 -6.66
C ALA A 234 -10.19 -5.15 -6.66
N GLY A 235 -9.56 -6.25 -6.22
CA GLY A 235 -10.16 -7.58 -6.19
C GLY A 235 -10.57 -8.01 -4.77
N LEU A 236 -11.50 -8.96 -4.67
CA LEU A 236 -11.96 -9.62 -3.44
C LEU A 236 -11.24 -10.96 -3.14
N GLY A 237 -10.14 -11.25 -3.85
CA GLY A 237 -9.35 -12.48 -3.73
C GLY A 237 -9.46 -13.39 -4.96
N ASP A 238 -9.07 -14.66 -4.81
CA ASP A 238 -9.00 -15.60 -5.94
C ASP A 238 -10.39 -16.03 -6.42
N GLY A 239 -10.64 -15.78 -7.70
CA GLY A 239 -11.85 -16.14 -8.42
C GLY A 239 -12.17 -15.16 -9.54
N ALA A 240 -12.40 -15.68 -10.75
CA ALA A 240 -12.93 -14.89 -11.85
C ALA A 240 -14.25 -14.20 -11.42
N GLY A 241 -14.37 -12.89 -11.66
CA GLY A 241 -15.58 -12.11 -11.36
C GLY A 241 -15.67 -11.48 -9.97
N LYS A 242 -14.73 -11.75 -9.06
CA LYS A 242 -14.70 -11.15 -7.71
C LYS A 242 -13.98 -9.79 -7.69
N LYS A 243 -14.43 -8.84 -8.52
CA LYS A 243 -13.84 -7.51 -8.68
C LYS A 243 -14.79 -6.44 -8.19
N ILE A 244 -14.30 -5.49 -7.41
CA ILE A 244 -15.14 -4.41 -6.85
C ILE A 244 -15.19 -3.25 -7.83
N ILE A 245 -14.00 -2.78 -8.18
CA ILE A 245 -13.79 -1.71 -9.13
C ILE A 245 -12.56 -2.04 -9.98
N GLY A 246 -12.61 -1.73 -11.27
CA GLY A 246 -11.46 -1.90 -12.14
C GLY A 246 -11.68 -1.33 -13.52
N LEU A 247 -10.61 -1.37 -14.30
CA LEU A 247 -10.58 -1.02 -15.70
C LEU A 247 -10.00 -2.19 -16.49
N SER A 248 -10.71 -2.54 -17.55
CA SER A 248 -10.32 -3.48 -18.59
C SER A 248 -10.30 -2.77 -19.95
N TYR A 249 -9.70 -3.41 -20.94
CA TYR A 249 -9.64 -2.93 -22.30
C TYR A 249 -9.93 -4.08 -23.27
N GLY A 250 -10.76 -3.80 -24.28
CA GLY A 250 -11.26 -4.79 -25.23
C GLY A 250 -10.59 -4.73 -26.61
N MET A 251 -10.77 -5.80 -27.38
CA MET A 251 -10.27 -5.93 -28.77
C MET A 251 -10.80 -4.83 -29.72
N ASN A 252 -11.98 -4.28 -29.41
CA ASN A 252 -12.63 -3.20 -30.17
C ASN A 252 -12.04 -1.81 -29.86
N LYS A 253 -10.88 -1.74 -29.20
CA LYS A 253 -10.23 -0.50 -28.76
C LYS A 253 -11.10 0.37 -27.85
N LYS A 254 -12.03 -0.24 -27.10
CA LYS A 254 -12.84 0.44 -26.09
C LYS A 254 -12.37 0.07 -24.68
N TRP A 255 -12.48 1.05 -23.79
CA TRP A 255 -12.38 0.82 -22.36
C TRP A 255 -13.59 0.01 -21.89
N GLU A 256 -13.39 -0.77 -20.82
CA GLU A 256 -14.41 -1.57 -20.19
C GLU A 256 -14.30 -1.36 -18.67
N LYS A 257 -15.23 -0.59 -18.09
CA LYS A 257 -15.27 -0.41 -16.64
C LYS A 257 -15.78 -1.68 -15.98
N VAL A 258 -15.26 -1.98 -14.80
CA VAL A 258 -15.66 -3.13 -13.99
C VAL A 258 -16.23 -2.62 -12.67
N PHE A 259 -17.49 -2.97 -12.40
CA PHE A 259 -18.14 -2.72 -11.11
C PHE A 259 -18.85 -3.98 -10.62
N ASN A 260 -18.55 -4.43 -9.40
CA ASN A 260 -19.10 -5.68 -8.83
C ASN A 260 -18.95 -6.90 -9.77
N GLY A 261 -17.84 -6.98 -10.51
CA GLY A 261 -17.56 -8.04 -11.49
C GLY A 261 -18.22 -7.84 -12.85
N THR A 262 -19.20 -6.94 -12.97
CA THR A 262 -19.88 -6.62 -14.22
C THR A 262 -19.02 -5.69 -15.06
N LYS A 263 -18.79 -6.09 -16.32
CA LYS A 263 -18.09 -5.30 -17.33
C LYS A 263 -19.08 -4.50 -18.15
N THR A 264 -18.79 -3.22 -18.38
CA THR A 264 -19.60 -2.37 -19.25
C THR A 264 -18.67 -1.48 -20.08
N ALA A 265 -18.98 -1.31 -21.37
CA ALA A 265 -18.22 -0.44 -22.26
C ALA A 265 -18.87 0.96 -22.30
N PRO A 266 -18.26 2.01 -21.73
CA PRO A 266 -18.81 3.36 -21.69
C PRO A 266 -18.70 4.12 -23.03
N GLY A 267 -18.23 3.46 -24.11
CA GLY A 267 -18.05 4.07 -25.44
C GLY A 267 -16.72 4.78 -25.65
N SER A 268 -15.97 5.12 -24.59
CA SER A 268 -14.64 5.72 -24.68
C SER A 268 -13.61 4.75 -25.27
N THR A 269 -12.73 5.27 -26.13
CA THR A 269 -11.72 4.50 -26.86
C THR A 269 -10.32 4.65 -26.29
N TRP A 270 -9.44 3.74 -26.71
CA TRP A 270 -8.01 3.79 -26.45
C TRP A 270 -7.24 3.46 -27.73
N GLU A 271 -5.96 3.79 -27.71
CA GLU A 271 -5.02 3.71 -28.83
C GLU A 271 -3.73 3.02 -28.39
N PRO A 272 -3.21 2.05 -29.15
CA PRO A 272 -1.91 1.45 -28.88
C PRO A 272 -0.78 2.47 -28.86
N GLY A 273 0.19 2.30 -27.96
CA GLY A 273 1.37 3.16 -27.81
C GLY A 273 1.11 4.50 -27.12
N ARG A 274 -0.16 4.92 -26.96
CA ARG A 274 -0.50 6.13 -26.20
C ARG A 274 -0.41 5.87 -24.70
N GLU A 275 0.16 6.82 -23.98
CA GLU A 275 0.19 6.85 -22.53
C GLU A 275 -1.13 7.44 -21.99
N TYR A 276 -1.69 6.77 -20.98
CA TYR A 276 -2.91 7.17 -20.29
C TYR A 276 -2.65 7.27 -18.79
N GLN A 277 -3.25 8.26 -18.14
CA GLN A 277 -3.41 8.24 -16.70
C GLN A 277 -4.73 7.54 -16.36
N VAL A 278 -4.69 6.44 -15.62
CA VAL A 278 -5.88 5.75 -15.13
C VAL A 278 -6.04 6.01 -13.63
N ALA A 279 -7.24 6.35 -13.19
CA ALA A 279 -7.56 6.45 -11.77
C ALA A 279 -8.82 5.65 -11.41
N LEU A 280 -8.74 4.87 -10.35
CA LEU A 280 -9.87 4.19 -9.71
C LEU A 280 -10.15 4.87 -8.37
N MET A 281 -11.41 5.21 -8.13
CA MET A 281 -11.82 5.85 -6.88
C MET A 281 -12.99 5.12 -6.24
N LEU A 282 -12.87 4.88 -4.94
CA LEU A 282 -13.97 4.50 -4.07
C LEU A 282 -14.22 5.64 -3.09
N GLN A 283 -15.49 6.00 -2.91
CA GLN A 283 -15.94 7.00 -1.96
C GLN A 283 -17.10 6.43 -1.13
N ASP A 284 -17.14 6.75 0.16
CA ASP A 284 -18.20 6.37 1.10
C ASP A 284 -18.51 4.85 1.16
N GLY A 285 -17.56 4.00 0.74
CA GLY A 285 -17.66 2.53 0.72
C GLY A 285 -18.59 1.97 -0.35
N ASN A 286 -19.24 2.80 -1.15
CA ASN A 286 -20.24 2.36 -2.13
C ASN A 286 -20.27 3.17 -3.43
N LYS A 287 -19.54 4.28 -3.58
CA LYS A 287 -19.50 5.05 -4.83
C LYS A 287 -18.19 4.79 -5.56
N GLY A 288 -18.25 3.99 -6.61
CA GLY A 288 -17.10 3.68 -7.44
C GLY A 288 -17.05 4.53 -8.70
N SER A 289 -15.90 5.11 -9.02
CA SER A 289 -15.71 5.88 -10.26
C SER A 289 -14.36 5.59 -10.91
N VAL A 290 -14.32 5.64 -12.23
CA VAL A 290 -13.13 5.34 -13.03
C VAL A 290 -12.85 6.50 -13.97
N TYR A 291 -11.60 6.95 -13.98
CA TYR A 291 -11.14 8.05 -14.82
C TYR A 291 -10.01 7.60 -15.72
N VAL A 292 -10.02 8.11 -16.94
CA VAL A 292 -8.91 8.02 -17.89
C VAL A 292 -8.59 9.45 -18.28
N ASP A 293 -7.33 9.86 -18.12
CA ASP A 293 -6.85 11.19 -18.49
C ASP A 293 -7.60 12.35 -17.78
N GLY A 294 -8.13 12.08 -16.58
CA GLY A 294 -8.95 13.01 -15.81
C GLY A 294 -10.40 13.14 -16.32
N VAL A 295 -10.79 12.34 -17.31
CA VAL A 295 -12.15 12.24 -17.84
C VAL A 295 -12.82 10.99 -17.26
N ILE A 296 -14.06 11.14 -16.79
CA ILE A 296 -14.80 10.01 -16.23
C ILE A 296 -15.20 9.03 -17.34
N VAL A 297 -14.79 7.76 -17.18
CA VAL A 297 -15.19 6.64 -18.05
C VAL A 297 -16.10 5.67 -17.31
N GLY A 298 -16.09 5.69 -15.99
CA GLY A 298 -17.07 5.01 -15.15
C GLY A 298 -17.73 5.99 -14.22
N SER A 299 -19.01 6.29 -14.48
CA SER A 299 -19.86 7.08 -13.60
C SER A 299 -19.83 6.53 -12.17
N PRO A 300 -20.05 7.37 -11.15
CA PRO A 300 -20.25 6.90 -9.78
C PRO A 300 -21.39 5.89 -9.76
N GLU A 301 -21.03 4.62 -9.71
CA GLU A 301 -22.00 3.55 -9.58
C GLU A 301 -22.05 3.09 -8.14
N THR A 302 -23.24 2.69 -7.72
CA THR A 302 -23.42 2.08 -6.41
C THR A 302 -22.79 0.69 -6.44
N ILE A 303 -21.57 0.62 -5.93
CA ILE A 303 -20.88 -0.61 -5.60
C ILE A 303 -21.49 -1.17 -4.31
N ARG A 304 -21.55 -2.50 -4.20
CA ARG A 304 -22.05 -3.15 -2.99
C ARG A 304 -21.11 -2.84 -1.81
N THR A 305 -21.68 -2.38 -0.69
CA THR A 305 -20.89 -2.10 0.51
C THR A 305 -20.26 -3.37 1.05
N LEU A 306 -18.93 -3.42 1.05
CA LEU A 306 -18.15 -4.61 1.41
C LEU A 306 -18.41 -5.11 2.82
N GLU A 307 -18.59 -4.17 3.76
CA GLU A 307 -18.86 -4.46 5.16
C GLU A 307 -20.13 -5.28 5.37
N THR A 308 -21.20 -4.96 4.63
CA THR A 308 -22.48 -5.69 4.71
C THR A 308 -22.37 -7.15 4.26
N GLN A 309 -21.33 -7.47 3.49
CA GLN A 309 -21.08 -8.80 2.97
C GLN A 309 -19.95 -9.55 3.70
N GLY A 310 -19.34 -8.92 4.72
CA GLY A 310 -18.20 -9.49 5.44
C GLY A 310 -16.95 -9.63 4.58
N PHE A 311 -16.85 -8.88 3.48
CA PHE A 311 -15.70 -8.87 2.58
C PHE A 311 -14.80 -7.66 2.82
N GLU A 312 -13.52 -7.79 2.46
CA GLU A 312 -12.52 -6.72 2.46
C GLU A 312 -11.76 -6.79 1.13
N ILE A 313 -11.14 -5.69 0.68
CA ILE A 313 -10.25 -5.66 -0.49
C ILE A 313 -8.87 -6.20 -0.07
N PRO A 314 -8.51 -7.44 -0.43
CA PRO A 314 -7.20 -8.00 -0.15
C PRO A 314 -6.06 -7.37 -0.93
N GLN A 315 -6.31 -6.88 -2.13
CA GLN A 315 -5.24 -6.50 -3.04
C GLN A 315 -5.75 -5.59 -4.16
N PHE A 316 -4.89 -4.68 -4.59
CA PHE A 316 -4.96 -4.15 -5.94
C PHE A 316 -4.16 -5.03 -6.88
N TYR A 317 -4.62 -5.14 -8.12
CA TYR A 317 -3.91 -5.84 -9.17
C TYR A 317 -3.62 -4.90 -10.34
N VAL A 318 -2.48 -5.12 -10.96
CA VAL A 318 -2.03 -4.50 -12.20
C VAL A 318 -1.75 -5.63 -13.19
N GLY A 319 -2.25 -5.52 -14.42
CA GLY A 319 -2.05 -6.53 -15.46
C GLY A 319 -3.10 -7.65 -15.44
N SER A 320 -2.72 -8.83 -15.94
CA SER A 320 -3.64 -9.92 -16.27
C SER A 320 -4.03 -10.81 -15.08
N ASP A 321 -5.23 -11.41 -15.14
CA ASP A 321 -5.63 -12.48 -14.21
C ASP A 321 -4.91 -13.81 -14.58
N GLU A 322 -4.85 -14.76 -13.64
CA GLU A 322 -4.37 -16.12 -13.92
C GLU A 322 -5.17 -16.77 -15.07
N GLY A 323 -4.46 -17.32 -16.06
CA GLY A 323 -5.07 -17.95 -17.24
C GLY A 323 -5.49 -16.98 -18.35
N GLY A 324 -5.28 -15.66 -18.19
CA GLY A 324 -5.56 -14.67 -19.23
C GLY A 324 -4.60 -14.74 -20.43
N SER A 325 -5.02 -14.21 -21.59
CA SER A 325 -4.30 -14.30 -22.88
C SER A 325 -3.00 -13.47 -22.99
N GLY A 326 -2.42 -13.04 -21.86
CA GLY A 326 -1.32 -12.08 -21.80
C GLY A 326 -1.80 -10.64 -22.05
N SER A 327 -1.38 -9.72 -21.18
CA SER A 327 -1.56 -8.27 -21.37
C SER A 327 -0.23 -7.69 -21.86
N ASP A 328 -0.17 -7.05 -23.04
CA ASP A 328 1.03 -6.30 -23.47
C ASP A 328 0.89 -4.83 -23.04
N VAL A 329 1.22 -4.58 -21.77
CA VAL A 329 1.03 -3.27 -21.12
C VAL A 329 2.26 -2.89 -20.31
N THR A 330 2.62 -1.61 -20.36
CA THR A 330 3.56 -1.01 -19.41
C THR A 330 2.78 -0.22 -18.38
N VAL A 331 3.10 -0.43 -17.11
CA VAL A 331 2.55 0.37 -16.02
C VAL A 331 3.68 1.00 -15.24
N THR A 332 3.57 2.31 -15.03
CA THR A 332 4.54 3.13 -14.33
C THR A 332 3.84 4.03 -13.32
N ASN A 333 4.58 4.46 -12.30
CA ASN A 333 4.13 5.42 -11.29
C ASN A 333 2.72 5.12 -10.72
N VAL A 334 2.63 4.17 -9.79
CA VAL A 334 1.36 3.84 -9.14
C VAL A 334 1.25 4.58 -7.81
N PHE A 335 0.26 5.46 -7.67
CA PHE A 335 -0.01 6.23 -6.46
C PHE A 335 -1.26 5.69 -5.75
N LEU A 336 -1.19 5.55 -4.43
CA LEU A 336 -2.33 5.19 -3.60
C LEU A 336 -2.63 6.30 -2.60
N TYR A 337 -3.88 6.77 -2.59
CA TYR A 337 -4.39 7.74 -1.65
C TYR A 337 -5.47 7.15 -0.74
N ASP A 338 -5.49 7.56 0.52
CA ASP A 338 -6.51 7.23 1.54
C ASP A 338 -7.80 8.08 1.43
N ARG A 339 -7.95 8.83 0.32
CA ARG A 339 -9.08 9.72 0.08
C ARG A 339 -9.40 9.81 -1.42
N PRO A 340 -10.62 10.26 -1.77
CA PRO A 340 -10.92 10.65 -3.14
C PRO A 340 -10.11 11.89 -3.54
N LEU A 341 -9.65 11.92 -4.79
CA LEU A 341 -9.04 13.09 -5.41
C LEU A 341 -10.06 13.85 -6.27
N SER A 342 -9.97 15.17 -6.27
CA SER A 342 -10.70 16.00 -7.23
C SER A 342 -10.13 15.85 -8.64
N VAL A 343 -10.93 16.18 -9.66
CA VAL A 343 -10.47 16.22 -11.05
C VAL A 343 -9.29 17.18 -11.24
N GLY A 344 -9.25 18.28 -10.48
CA GLY A 344 -8.11 19.20 -10.46
C GLY A 344 -6.83 18.55 -9.97
N GLU A 345 -6.91 17.78 -8.88
CA GLU A 345 -5.77 17.01 -8.33
C GLU A 345 -5.30 15.91 -9.28
N LEU A 346 -6.20 15.18 -9.93
CA LEU A 346 -5.84 14.17 -10.94
C LEU A 346 -5.00 14.78 -12.09
N LYS A 347 -5.39 15.98 -12.55
CA LYS A 347 -4.63 16.72 -13.57
C LYS A 347 -3.23 17.11 -13.10
N LEU A 348 -3.03 17.36 -11.81
CA LEU A 348 -1.70 17.68 -11.27
C LEU A 348 -0.79 16.44 -11.26
N VAL A 349 -1.32 15.28 -10.85
CA VAL A 349 -0.61 13.99 -10.92
C VAL A 349 -0.18 13.67 -12.36
N ARG A 350 -0.95 14.11 -13.37
CA ARG A 350 -0.62 13.91 -14.79
C ARG A 350 0.52 14.81 -15.28
N LYS A 351 0.50 16.10 -14.91
CA LYS A 351 1.43 17.12 -15.44
C LYS A 351 2.89 16.82 -15.09
N SER A 352 3.14 16.22 -13.94
CA SER A 352 4.48 15.78 -13.51
C SER A 352 5.05 14.67 -14.39
N ASP A 353 4.20 13.77 -14.89
CA ASP A 353 4.61 12.69 -15.78
C ASP A 353 4.86 13.21 -17.21
N ALA A 354 4.02 14.12 -17.69
CA ALA A 354 4.15 14.73 -19.03
C ALA A 354 5.35 15.68 -19.19
N LYS A 355 5.83 16.32 -18.11
CA LYS A 355 7.06 17.14 -18.14
C LYS A 355 8.34 16.36 -18.50
N LYS A 356 8.28 15.02 -18.64
CA LYS A 356 9.37 14.19 -19.18
C LYS A 356 9.47 14.20 -20.72
N GLY A 357 8.49 14.74 -21.45
CA GLY A 357 8.35 14.52 -22.90
C GLY A 357 8.49 15.72 -23.85
N LYS A 358 8.73 16.95 -23.39
CA LYS A 358 8.87 18.10 -24.31
C LYS A 358 9.83 19.16 -23.75
N GLY A 359 11.08 19.10 -24.18
CA GLY A 359 12.12 20.07 -23.87
C GLY A 359 13.35 19.77 -24.70
N ASP A 360 13.68 20.68 -25.60
CA ASP A 360 14.89 20.67 -26.42
C ASP A 360 16.15 20.44 -25.58
N GLY A 361 17.17 19.88 -26.23
CA GLY A 361 18.44 19.48 -25.64
C GLY A 361 19.01 20.54 -24.69
N SER A 362 19.53 20.05 -23.56
CA SER A 362 20.14 20.80 -22.45
C SER A 362 19.19 21.13 -21.28
N MET A 363 18.74 20.09 -20.57
CA MET A 363 18.94 19.93 -19.11
C MET A 363 18.68 18.47 -18.72
N ARG A 364 19.74 17.82 -18.23
CA ARG A 364 19.77 16.41 -17.81
C ARG A 364 18.77 16.11 -16.67
N GLY A 365 17.91 15.10 -16.87
CA GLY A 365 17.57 14.06 -15.88
C GLY A 365 17.25 14.47 -14.44
N GLY A 366 16.19 15.26 -14.20
CA GLY A 366 15.86 15.78 -12.86
C GLY A 366 15.10 14.84 -11.90
N VAL A 367 14.42 13.80 -12.37
CA VAL A 367 13.66 12.89 -11.48
C VAL A 367 14.48 11.65 -11.13
N SER A 368 15.10 11.03 -12.14
CA SER A 368 15.69 9.69 -12.00
C SER A 368 17.08 9.69 -11.36
N ARG A 369 17.96 10.65 -11.68
CA ARG A 369 19.27 10.72 -10.99
C ARG A 369 19.13 11.17 -9.56
N VAL A 370 18.21 12.10 -9.30
CA VAL A 370 17.93 12.56 -7.94
C VAL A 370 17.36 11.37 -7.16
N LEU A 371 16.22 10.76 -7.53
CA LEU A 371 15.65 9.61 -6.81
C LEU A 371 16.64 8.44 -6.62
N LEU A 372 17.44 8.07 -7.64
CA LEU A 372 18.51 7.07 -7.48
C LEU A 372 19.61 7.51 -6.52
N LEU A 373 20.10 8.75 -6.59
CA LEU A 373 21.09 9.31 -5.66
C LEU A 373 20.50 9.45 -4.25
N LEU A 374 19.20 9.70 -4.12
CA LEU A 374 18.48 9.80 -2.85
C LEU A 374 18.39 8.44 -2.16
N LEU A 375 18.18 7.36 -2.93
CA LEU A 375 18.08 5.99 -2.46
C LEU A 375 19.45 5.37 -2.16
N LEU A 376 20.48 5.65 -2.97
CA LEU A 376 21.86 5.16 -2.74
C LEU A 376 22.46 5.68 -1.42
N LEU A 377 22.11 6.91 -1.00
CA LEU A 377 22.53 7.44 0.30
C LEU A 377 21.79 6.82 1.50
N GLY A 378 20.63 6.20 1.28
CA GLY A 378 19.90 5.44 2.31
C GLY A 378 20.18 3.94 2.34
N LEU A 379 20.86 3.41 1.31
CA LEU A 379 21.16 1.98 1.12
C LEU A 379 22.53 1.54 1.67
N CYS A 380 23.34 2.45 2.25
CA CYS A 380 24.61 2.08 2.89
C CYS A 380 24.46 1.46 4.30
N GLY A 381 23.25 1.19 4.76
CA GLY A 381 22.99 0.28 5.87
C GLY A 381 21.97 -0.76 5.41
N PHE A 382 22.14 -2.01 5.82
CA PHE A 382 21.27 -3.16 5.51
C PHE A 382 21.59 -3.91 4.21
N SER A 383 22.82 -4.41 4.17
CA SER A 383 23.12 -5.71 3.57
C SER A 383 23.79 -6.59 4.62
N ALA A 384 23.00 -7.24 5.47
CA ALA A 384 23.32 -8.48 6.19
C ALA A 384 22.15 -8.85 7.11
N LEU A 385 21.91 -10.16 7.22
CA LEU A 385 20.96 -10.85 8.12
C LEU A 385 19.53 -10.98 7.61
N TYR A 386 19.33 -11.88 6.66
CA TYR A 386 18.50 -13.07 6.88
C TYR A 386 19.10 -14.21 6.05
N GLY A 387 19.76 -15.12 6.75
CA GLY A 387 20.44 -16.28 6.19
C GLY A 387 20.75 -17.25 7.31
N ALA A 388 19.74 -18.03 7.70
CA ALA A 388 19.80 -19.40 8.19
C ALA A 388 18.36 -19.82 8.55
#